data_AF-A0A958GIT6-F1
#
_entry.id   AF-A0A958GIT6-F1
#
_cell.length_a   1.000
_cell.length_b   1.000
_cell.length_c   1.000
_cell.angle_alpha   90.00
_cell.angle_beta   90.00
_cell.angle_gamma   90.00
#
_symmetry.space_group_name_H-M   'P 1'
#
loop_
_entity.id
_entity.type
_entity.pdbx_description
1 polymer ?
#
loop_
_entity_poly.entity_id
_entity_poly.type
_entity_poly.pdbx_seq_one_letter_code
_entity_poly.pdbx_strand_id
1 'polypeptide(L)' 'MMKRVLRFLQIGGVLVLGLPFSVGAAPRLALEQDTFDFGAVAQGEIVKQSFVLKNSGDENLDIQR' A
#
# COMPACT_ATOMS: atom_id res chain seq x y z
N MET A 1 52.54 37.11 6.14
CA MET A 1 52.17 36.47 7.42
C MET A 1 50.74 36.89 7.77
N MET A 2 49.73 36.37 7.05
CA MET A 2 48.92 35.16 7.35
C MET A 2 48.08 35.25 8.63
N LYS A 3 46.77 35.55 8.46
CA LYS A 3 45.59 34.76 8.91
C LYS A 3 44.33 35.62 8.64
N ARG A 4 43.50 35.25 7.64
CA ARG A 4 42.17 34.61 7.81
C ARG A 4 41.17 35.57 8.49
N VAL A 5 40.05 35.98 7.89
CA VAL A 5 38.94 35.13 7.45
C VAL A 5 38.00 35.94 6.55
N LEU A 6 37.82 35.51 5.31
CA LEU A 6 36.77 35.96 4.40
C LEU A 6 35.61 34.97 4.54
N ARG A 7 34.52 35.34 5.22
CA ARG A 7 33.32 34.49 5.33
C ARG A 7 32.31 34.93 4.27
N PHE A 8 32.37 34.27 3.12
CA PHE A 8 31.28 34.25 2.15
C PHE A 8 30.16 33.33 2.64
N LEU A 9 28.94 33.85 2.63
CA LEU A 9 27.68 33.23 2.17
C LEU A 9 27.43 31.75 2.52
N GLN A 10 26.39 31.44 3.31
CA GLN A 10 25.44 30.35 3.00
C GLN A 10 24.06 30.60 3.64
N ILE A 11 23.06 30.33 2.82
CA ILE A 11 21.61 30.52 2.95
C ILE A 11 21.04 29.61 4.02
N GLY A 12 20.23 30.14 4.95
CA GLY A 12 19.43 29.35 5.87
C GLY A 12 18.20 28.76 5.19
N GLY A 13 18.40 27.95 4.15
CA GLY A 13 17.35 27.11 3.57
C GLY A 13 17.11 25.97 4.53
N VAL A 14 15.90 25.85 5.07
CA VAL A 14 15.50 24.65 5.81
C VAL A 14 15.46 23.50 4.81
N LEU A 15 16.56 22.76 4.74
CA LEU A 15 16.62 21.49 4.04
C LEU A 15 15.83 20.50 4.89
N VAL A 16 14.57 20.26 4.52
CA VAL A 16 13.79 19.14 5.05
C VAL A 16 14.40 17.87 4.44
N LEU A 17 15.50 17.40 5.05
CA LEU A 17 16.07 16.09 4.78
C LEU A 17 14.99 15.06 5.07
N GLY A 18 14.62 14.31 4.03
CA GLY A 18 13.48 13.41 3.98
C GLY A 18 13.23 12.68 5.29
N LEU A 19 12.16 13.07 5.98
CA LEU A 19 11.61 12.27 7.05
C LEU A 19 11.10 10.97 6.42
N PRO A 20 11.48 9.79 6.94
CA PRO A 20 10.93 8.54 6.44
C PRO A 20 9.44 8.53 6.80
N PHE A 21 8.59 8.76 5.79
CA PHE A 21 7.18 8.43 5.90
C PHE A 21 7.08 6.91 5.91
N SER A 22 7.04 6.33 7.12
CA SER A 22 6.75 4.91 7.24
C SER A 22 5.25 4.73 6.98
N VAL A 23 4.91 4.17 5.82
CA VAL A 23 3.60 3.55 5.65
C VAL A 23 3.55 2.40 6.67
N GLY A 24 2.59 2.44 7.58
CA GLY A 24 2.42 1.36 8.56
C GLY A 24 2.23 0.03 7.85
N ALA A 25 2.88 -1.02 8.37
CA ALA A 25 2.64 -2.37 7.91
C ALA A 25 1.18 -2.74 8.22
N ALA A 26 0.50 -3.36 7.26
CA ALA A 26 -0.90 -3.74 7.41
C ALA A 26 -1.27 -4.83 6.40
N PRO A 27 -2.19 -5.74 6.75
CA PRO A 27 -2.73 -6.67 5.77
C PRO A 27 -3.54 -5.89 4.72
N ARG A 28 -3.50 -6.35 3.46
CA ARG A 28 -4.30 -5.76 2.38
C ARG A 28 -4.99 -6.86 1.60
N LEU A 29 -6.30 -6.95 1.77
CA LEU A 29 -7.11 -7.88 0.98
C LEU A 29 -7.25 -7.36 -0.46
N ALA A 30 -6.85 -8.18 -1.42
CA ALA A 30 -7.05 -7.95 -2.84
C ALA A 30 -7.91 -9.09 -3.42
N LEU A 31 -8.88 -8.73 -4.24
CA LEU A 31 -9.70 -9.64 -5.02
C LEU A 31 -9.41 -9.43 -6.50
N GLU A 32 -9.35 -10.50 -7.28
CA GLU A 32 -9.26 -10.40 -8.74
C GLU A 32 -10.58 -9.88 -9.35
N GLN A 33 -11.69 -10.19 -8.69
CA GLN A 33 -13.03 -9.78 -9.07
C GLN A 33 -13.86 -9.61 -7.80
N ASP A 34 -14.46 -8.43 -7.63
CA ASP A 34 -15.33 -8.11 -6.49
C ASP A 34 -16.80 -8.48 -6.74
N THR A 35 -17.15 -8.73 -8.01
CA THR A 35 -18.50 -8.99 -8.47
C THR A 35 -18.50 -10.21 -9.38
N PHE A 36 -19.56 -11.02 -9.30
CA PHE A 36 -19.81 -12.12 -10.22
C PHE A 36 -21.30 -12.16 -10.56
N ASP A 37 -21.62 -12.16 -11.86
CA ASP A 37 -22.97 -12.36 -12.36
C ASP A 37 -23.15 -13.82 -12.76
N PHE A 38 -24.10 -14.50 -12.12
CA PHE A 38 -24.44 -15.88 -12.44
C PHE A 38 -25.25 -15.99 -13.75
N GLY A 39 -25.81 -14.87 -14.24
CA GLY A 39 -26.65 -14.84 -15.43
C GLY A 39 -27.96 -15.63 -15.23
N ALA A 40 -28.44 -16.23 -16.32
CA ALA A 40 -29.61 -17.09 -16.28
C ALA A 40 -29.21 -18.49 -15.79
N VAL A 41 -29.75 -18.90 -14.65
CA VAL A 41 -29.54 -20.24 -14.06
C VAL A 41 -30.85 -21.01 -14.12
N ALA A 42 -30.81 -22.24 -14.62
CA ALA A 42 -32.01 -23.06 -14.75
C ALA A 42 -32.51 -23.56 -13.39
N GLN A 43 -33.82 -23.82 -13.29
CA GLN A 43 -34.40 -24.36 -12.06
C GLN A 43 -33.77 -25.73 -11.73
N GLY A 44 -33.25 -25.85 -10.50
CA GLY A 44 -32.61 -27.07 -10.02
C GLY A 44 -31.11 -27.17 -10.35
N GLU A 45 -30.56 -26.23 -11.10
CA GLU A 45 -29.12 -26.17 -11.38
C GLU A 45 -28.35 -25.58 -10.19
N ILE A 46 -27.20 -26.17 -9.88
CA ILE A 46 -26.29 -25.67 -8.84
C ILE A 46 -25.02 -25.15 -9.51
N VAL A 47 -24.88 -23.83 -9.55
CA VAL A 47 -23.68 -23.15 -10.05
C VAL A 47 -22.77 -22.82 -8.87
N LYS A 48 -21.50 -23.21 -8.96
CA LYS A 48 -20.48 -22.89 -7.95
C LYS A 48 -19.51 -21.87 -8.53
N GLN A 49 -19.33 -20.76 -7.83
CA GLN A 49 -18.29 -19.78 -8.13
C GLN A 49 -17.26 -19.76 -7.00
N SER A 50 -15.98 -19.69 -7.38
CA SER A 50 -14.87 -19.53 -6.44
C SER A 50 -14.25 -18.15 -6.60
N PHE A 51 -13.92 -17.50 -5.49
CA PHE A 51 -13.18 -16.24 -5.48
C PHE A 51 -11.77 -16.48 -4.96
N VAL A 52 -10.80 -15.88 -5.64
CA VAL A 52 -9.41 -15.89 -5.19
C VAL A 52 -9.18 -14.64 -4.34
N LEU A 53 -8.87 -14.86 -3.07
CA LEU A 53 -8.50 -13.83 -2.11
C LEU A 53 -6.97 -13.82 -2.00
N LYS A 54 -6.36 -12.64 -2.11
CA LYS A 54 -4.92 -12.47 -1.96
C LYS A 54 -4.63 -11.46 -0.86
N ASN A 55 -3.76 -11.82 0.07
CA ASN A 55 -3.13 -10.81 0.93
C ASN A 55 -1.96 -10.17 0.17
N SER A 56 -2.15 -8.91 -0.21
CA SER A 56 -1.15 -8.06 -0.87
C SER A 56 -0.43 -7.11 0.10
N GLY A 57 -0.75 -7.22 1.40
CA GLY A 57 -0.12 -6.47 2.47
C GLY A 57 1.15 -7.14 2.96
N ASP A 58 1.76 -6.51 3.96
CA ASP A 58 3.02 -6.90 4.59
C ASP A 58 2.84 -7.43 6.02
N GLU A 59 1.60 -7.62 6.44
CA GLU A 59 1.22 -8.32 7.68
C GLU A 59 0.25 -9.47 7.42
N ASN A 60 0.04 -10.31 8.43
CA ASN A 60 -0.86 -11.45 8.33
C ASN A 60 -2.32 -11.02 8.22
N LEU A 61 -3.05 -11.59 7.26
CA LEU A 61 -4.49 -11.37 7.08
C LEU A 61 -5.26 -12.49 7.78
N ASP A 62 -5.95 -12.16 8.87
CA ASP A 62 -6.88 -13.06 9.57
C ASP A 62 -8.30 -12.89 9.01
N ILE A 63 -8.97 -14.01 8.67
CA ILE A 63 -10.33 -14.03 8.11
C ILE A 63 -11.23 -14.78 9.08
N GLN A 64 -12.26 -14.08 9.56
CA GLN A 64 -13.21 -14.61 10.54
C GLN A 64 -14.58 -14.84 9.90
N ARG A 65 -15.35 -15.77 10.49
CA ARG A 65 -16.65 -16.24 9.98
C ARG A 65 -17.80 -15.34 10.40
#